data_AF-A0A3Q3BQ61-F1
#
_entry.id   AF-A0A3Q3BQ61-F1
#
_cell.length_a   1.000
_cell.length_b   1.000
_cell.length_c   1.000
_cell.angle_alpha   90.00
_cell.angle_beta   90.00
_cell.angle_gamma   90.00
#
_symmetry.space_group_name_H-M   'P 1'
#
loop_
_entity.id
_entity.type
_entity.pdbx_description
1 polymer ?
#
loop_
_entity_poly.entity_id
_entity_poly.type
_entity_poly.pdbx_seq_one_letter_code
_entity_poly.pdbx_strand_id
1 'polypeptide(L)'
;MAAGVAAWLPFARAAAIGWMPVASTPMPMPPQDKRKAQDGLIILNVSGTKFQTWRTTLERYPDTLLGSTERDFFFHEETNEYFFDRDPDIFRHILNFYRTGKLHYPRQECISAYDEELAFFGIIPEIIGDCCYEEYKDRRRENAERLQDDEEMDMNNDVTPVNLTFREYLWRAFENPHTSTLALVFYYVTGFFIAISVMANVVETVPCGSLPNRSKEISCGDRYALAFFCLDTACVMIFTVEYLLRLIAAPSRYKFMKSVMSVIDVVAIMPYYIGLVMTDNDQVSGAFVTLRVFRVFRIFKFSRHSAGLRILGYTLKSCASELGFLLFSLTMAIIIFATVMFYAEKGSTASKFTSIPAAFWYTIVTMTTLGYGDMVPKTIVGKVFGSICSLSGVLVIALPVPVIVSNFSRIYHQSQRAEKRRAQRKTRLARIRAVKIRGTNAYMRYKQNGLLIDSLEEASKEAGQALVGKAPSPPFESQHHHLLHCLEKTTNHEFVDEQTFQANCMEVSVMNKSGSRTSSVSSSPHGLGSCCSRRHRKKSSFSLPSTNNQELSTIQIRERPVANSRASLNAKLDETVPLKCDEPYITPSMVSLSAPVVTSSDGDGSTTTAYSQSNIVRVSAL
;
A
#
# COMPACT_ATOMS: atom_id res chain seq x y z
N MET A 1 -10.89 -39.17 3.21
CA MET A 1 -10.66 -40.60 2.86
C MET A 1 -10.92 -40.85 1.37
N ALA A 2 -10.18 -40.19 0.48
CA ALA A 2 -10.38 -40.29 -0.97
C ALA A 2 -9.05 -40.37 -1.75
N ALA A 3 -8.02 -40.98 -1.14
CA ALA A 3 -6.69 -41.12 -1.74
C ALA A 3 -6.27 -42.60 -1.97
N GLY A 4 -7.17 -43.56 -1.75
CA GLY A 4 -6.86 -45.00 -1.84
C GLY A 4 -7.21 -45.68 -3.17
N VAL A 5 -8.03 -45.05 -4.03
CA VAL A 5 -8.62 -45.73 -5.20
C VAL A 5 -7.77 -45.57 -6.48
N ALA A 6 -6.88 -44.58 -6.54
CA ALA A 6 -6.06 -44.31 -7.73
C ALA A 6 -4.86 -45.26 -7.91
N ALA A 7 -4.46 -45.99 -6.86
CA ALA A 7 -3.26 -46.83 -6.90
C ALA A 7 -3.45 -48.19 -7.61
N TRP A 8 -4.69 -48.62 -7.86
CA TRP A 8 -4.99 -49.97 -8.39
C TRP A 8 -5.33 -50.00 -9.89
N LEU A 9 -5.56 -48.85 -10.51
CA LEU A 9 -5.86 -48.71 -11.94
C LEU A 9 -4.76 -49.25 -12.89
N PRO A 10 -3.45 -49.13 -12.59
CA PRO A 10 -2.40 -49.68 -13.44
C PRO A 10 -2.37 -51.21 -13.46
N PHE A 11 -2.64 -51.84 -12.31
CA PHE A 11 -2.67 -53.31 -12.18
C PHE A 11 -3.91 -53.93 -12.83
N ALA A 12 -5.07 -53.28 -12.73
CA ALA A 12 -6.28 -53.72 -13.42
C ALA A 12 -6.14 -53.65 -14.95
N ARG A 13 -5.45 -52.64 -15.49
CA ARG A 13 -5.13 -52.53 -16.93
C ARG A 13 -4.12 -53.58 -17.39
N ALA A 14 -3.14 -53.94 -16.57
CA ALA A 14 -2.16 -54.98 -16.91
C ALA A 14 -2.79 -56.38 -16.97
N ALA A 15 -3.75 -56.69 -16.09
CA ALA A 15 -4.45 -57.99 -16.10
C ALA A 15 -5.38 -58.17 -17.31
N ALA A 16 -5.94 -57.08 -17.85
CA ALA A 16 -6.84 -57.12 -19.01
C ALA A 16 -6.10 -57.42 -20.34
N ILE A 17 -4.79 -57.15 -20.42
CA ILE A 17 -3.98 -57.37 -21.63
C ILE A 17 -3.55 -58.85 -21.76
N GLY A 18 -3.57 -59.61 -20.67
CA GLY A 18 -3.16 -61.03 -20.65
C GLY A 18 -4.12 -62.02 -21.31
N TRP A 19 -5.32 -61.58 -21.75
CA TRP A 19 -6.39 -62.45 -22.28
C TRP A 19 -6.89 -62.05 -23.68
N MET A 20 -6.10 -61.32 -24.47
CA MET A 20 -6.45 -61.13 -25.89
C MET A 20 -5.94 -62.30 -26.72
N PRO A 21 -6.79 -63.02 -27.48
CA PRO A 21 -6.33 -64.05 -28.39
C PRO A 21 -5.47 -63.41 -29.48
N VAL A 22 -4.30 -64.00 -29.73
CA VAL A 22 -3.36 -63.55 -30.76
C VAL A 22 -4.05 -63.63 -32.12
N ALA A 23 -4.41 -62.48 -32.67
CA ALA A 23 -4.97 -62.37 -34.01
C ALA A 23 -3.90 -62.77 -35.04
N SER A 24 -4.20 -63.79 -35.84
CA SER A 24 -3.32 -64.35 -36.88
C SER A 24 -3.48 -63.66 -38.25
N THR A 25 -3.98 -62.42 -38.28
CA THR A 25 -4.07 -61.62 -39.50
C THR A 25 -2.81 -60.75 -39.67
N PRO A 26 -2.22 -60.65 -40.88
CA PRO A 26 -1.09 -59.74 -41.12
C PRO A 26 -1.50 -58.30 -40.81
N MET A 27 -0.60 -57.56 -40.16
CA MET A 27 -0.84 -56.18 -39.75
C MET A 27 -1.25 -55.32 -40.94
N PRO A 28 -2.31 -54.48 -40.83
CA PRO A 28 -2.58 -53.47 -41.83
C PRO A 28 -1.37 -52.54 -41.95
N MET A 29 -1.11 -52.06 -43.17
CA MET A 29 -0.03 -51.10 -43.39
C MET A 29 -0.20 -49.90 -42.44
N PRO A 30 0.89 -49.40 -41.83
CA PRO A 30 0.82 -48.23 -40.98
C PRO A 30 0.18 -47.09 -41.79
N PRO A 31 -0.71 -46.28 -41.16
CA PRO A 31 -1.33 -45.17 -41.86
C PRO A 31 -0.22 -44.32 -42.47
N GLN A 32 -0.24 -44.19 -43.80
CA GLN A 32 0.65 -43.26 -44.47
C GLN A 32 0.34 -41.87 -43.92
N ASP A 33 1.33 -41.29 -43.24
CA ASP A 33 1.32 -39.91 -42.79
C ASP A 33 0.92 -39.07 -44.00
N LYS A 34 -0.32 -38.57 -44.01
CA LYS A 34 -0.77 -37.63 -45.03
C LYS A 34 0.21 -36.47 -44.92
N ARG A 35 1.07 -36.32 -45.94
CA ARG A 35 2.06 -35.26 -46.13
C ARG A 35 1.78 -34.09 -45.19
N LYS A 36 2.61 -33.92 -44.15
CA LYS A 36 2.60 -32.76 -43.25
C LYS A 36 2.25 -31.54 -44.09
N ALA A 37 1.11 -30.92 -43.79
CA ALA A 37 0.78 -29.61 -44.33
C ALA A 37 2.01 -28.73 -44.09
N GLN A 38 2.46 -28.04 -45.14
CA GLN A 38 3.70 -27.28 -45.15
C GLN A 38 3.86 -26.49 -43.85
N ASP A 39 5.03 -26.59 -43.21
CA ASP A 39 5.44 -25.76 -42.07
C ASP A 39 5.31 -24.28 -42.46
N GLY A 40 4.12 -23.71 -42.28
CA GLY A 40 3.80 -22.35 -42.66
C GLY A 40 4.13 -21.40 -41.51
N LEU A 41 4.71 -20.24 -41.86
CA LEU A 41 4.72 -19.12 -40.92
C LEU A 41 3.29 -18.61 -40.72
N ILE A 42 2.95 -18.36 -39.46
CA ILE A 42 1.70 -17.77 -39.03
C ILE A 42 1.98 -16.34 -38.55
N ILE A 43 1.07 -15.42 -38.88
CA ILE A 43 1.10 -14.03 -38.43
C ILE A 43 0.07 -13.86 -37.30
N LEU A 44 0.54 -13.40 -36.15
CA LEU A 44 -0.26 -13.09 -34.95
C LEU A 44 -0.21 -11.58 -34.75
N ASN A 45 -1.31 -10.88 -35.03
CA ASN A 45 -1.47 -9.45 -34.86
C ASN A 45 -2.11 -9.16 -33.49
N VAL A 46 -1.35 -8.56 -32.57
CA VAL A 46 -1.82 -8.20 -31.23
C VAL A 46 -1.92 -6.68 -31.14
N SER A 47 -3.15 -6.16 -31.19
CA SER A 47 -3.47 -4.72 -31.17
C SER A 47 -2.65 -3.88 -32.16
N GLY A 48 -2.41 -4.41 -33.36
CA GLY A 48 -1.60 -3.78 -34.41
C GLY A 48 -0.14 -4.21 -34.44
N THR A 49 0.38 -4.85 -33.39
CA THR A 49 1.76 -5.36 -33.35
C THR A 49 1.81 -6.77 -33.94
N LYS A 50 2.53 -6.93 -35.07
CA LYS A 50 2.62 -8.21 -35.78
C LYS A 50 3.77 -9.06 -35.26
N PHE A 51 3.43 -10.24 -34.78
CA PHE A 51 4.36 -11.30 -34.41
C PHE A 51 4.30 -12.42 -35.45
N GLN A 52 5.42 -13.11 -35.63
CA GLN A 52 5.52 -14.23 -36.56
C GLN A 52 6.12 -15.46 -35.88
N THR A 53 5.57 -16.63 -36.18
CA THR A 53 6.07 -17.91 -35.68
C THR A 53 5.68 -19.05 -36.59
N TRP A 54 6.30 -20.21 -36.40
CA TRP A 54 5.96 -21.41 -37.15
C TRP A 54 4.73 -22.07 -36.54
N ARG A 55 3.87 -22.62 -37.40
CA ARG A 55 2.71 -23.42 -36.96
C ARG A 55 3.11 -24.50 -35.95
N THR A 56 4.18 -25.23 -36.21
CA THR A 56 4.74 -26.28 -35.34
C THR A 56 5.23 -25.78 -33.98
N THR A 57 5.57 -24.49 -33.86
CA THR A 57 5.95 -23.90 -32.56
C THR A 57 4.74 -23.79 -31.63
N LEU A 58 3.57 -23.46 -32.18
CA LEU A 58 2.32 -23.35 -31.41
C LEU A 58 1.75 -24.73 -31.09
N GLU A 59 1.79 -25.66 -32.06
CA GLU A 59 1.30 -27.04 -31.92
C GLU A 59 2.04 -27.86 -30.86
N ARG A 60 3.20 -27.39 -30.36
CA ARG A 60 3.92 -28.00 -29.24
C ARG A 60 3.09 -28.06 -27.96
N TYR A 61 2.16 -27.12 -27.78
CA TYR A 61 1.32 -27.01 -26.58
C TYR A 61 -0.17 -27.00 -26.98
N PRO A 62 -0.74 -28.14 -27.38
CA PRO A 62 -2.09 -28.22 -27.94
C PRO A 62 -3.20 -27.87 -26.93
N ASP A 63 -2.91 -27.92 -25.63
CA ASP A 63 -3.87 -27.60 -24.55
C ASP A 63 -4.05 -26.08 -24.33
N THR A 64 -3.29 -25.26 -25.05
CA THR A 64 -3.33 -23.79 -24.94
C THR A 64 -4.11 -23.17 -26.10
N LEU A 65 -4.62 -21.94 -25.95
CA LEU A 65 -5.44 -21.28 -26.98
C LEU A 65 -4.73 -21.21 -28.33
N LEU A 66 -3.45 -20.82 -28.35
CA LEU A 66 -2.69 -20.69 -29.61
C LEU A 66 -2.31 -22.03 -30.22
N GLY A 67 -2.20 -23.09 -29.41
CA GLY A 67 -1.85 -24.43 -29.88
C GLY A 67 -3.05 -25.28 -30.29
N SER A 68 -4.24 -24.93 -29.82
CA SER A 68 -5.50 -25.60 -30.12
C SER A 68 -6.18 -25.03 -31.38
N THR A 69 -7.31 -25.63 -31.74
CA THR A 69 -8.19 -25.11 -32.81
C THR A 69 -8.93 -23.84 -32.40
N GLU A 70 -8.89 -23.43 -31.12
CA GLU A 70 -9.55 -22.21 -30.65
C GLU A 70 -8.94 -20.95 -31.27
N ARG A 71 -7.65 -21.00 -31.62
CA ARG A 71 -6.97 -19.93 -32.36
C ARG A 71 -7.70 -19.56 -33.65
N ASP A 72 -8.32 -20.53 -34.33
CA ASP A 72 -8.98 -20.32 -35.62
C ASP A 72 -10.20 -19.39 -35.52
N PHE A 73 -10.76 -19.20 -34.32
CA PHE A 73 -11.80 -18.18 -34.07
C PHE A 73 -11.30 -16.75 -34.26
N PHE A 74 -10.00 -16.51 -34.08
CA PHE A 74 -9.38 -15.19 -34.19
C PHE A 74 -8.76 -14.94 -35.57
N PHE A 75 -9.00 -15.84 -36.53
CA PHE A 75 -8.42 -15.74 -37.87
C PHE A 75 -9.24 -14.81 -38.77
N HIS A 76 -8.58 -13.85 -39.41
CA HIS A 76 -9.17 -13.00 -40.43
C HIS A 76 -8.75 -13.47 -41.82
N GLU A 77 -9.72 -13.94 -42.62
CA GLU A 77 -9.47 -14.46 -43.97
C GLU A 77 -8.95 -13.38 -44.93
N GLU A 78 -9.43 -12.14 -44.81
CA GLU A 78 -9.06 -11.03 -45.71
C GLU A 78 -7.58 -10.62 -45.58
N THR A 79 -7.05 -10.63 -44.36
CA THR A 79 -5.69 -10.22 -44.03
C THR A 79 -4.75 -11.40 -43.82
N ASN A 80 -5.28 -12.63 -43.81
CA ASN A 80 -4.55 -13.89 -43.59
C ASN A 80 -3.70 -13.86 -42.30
N GLU A 81 -4.24 -13.26 -41.23
CA GLU A 81 -3.60 -13.14 -39.92
C GLU A 81 -4.58 -13.39 -38.78
N TYR A 82 -4.06 -13.75 -37.61
CA TYR A 82 -4.86 -13.89 -36.40
C TYR A 82 -4.83 -12.59 -35.61
N PHE A 83 -5.98 -12.04 -35.25
CA PHE A 83 -6.07 -10.76 -34.55
C PHE A 83 -6.49 -10.93 -33.08
N PHE A 84 -5.74 -10.30 -32.18
CA PHE A 84 -6.02 -10.25 -30.75
C PHE A 84 -6.02 -8.80 -30.27
N ASP A 85 -7.15 -8.32 -29.74
CA ASP A 85 -7.25 -7.00 -29.11
C ASP A 85 -6.76 -7.06 -27.65
N ARG A 86 -5.44 -7.26 -27.50
CA ARG A 86 -4.75 -7.48 -26.21
C ARG A 86 -3.42 -6.76 -26.12
N ASP A 87 -2.76 -6.88 -24.96
CA ASP A 87 -1.51 -6.21 -24.68
C ASP A 87 -0.33 -6.85 -25.48
N PRO A 88 0.28 -6.14 -26.45
CA PRO A 88 1.37 -6.68 -27.25
C PRO A 88 2.67 -6.86 -26.46
N ASP A 89 2.83 -6.08 -25.38
CA ASP A 89 4.00 -6.11 -24.53
C ASP A 89 4.00 -7.37 -23.67
N ILE A 90 2.87 -7.77 -23.09
CA ILE A 90 2.78 -9.04 -22.37
C ILE A 90 2.88 -10.23 -23.33
N PHE A 91 2.25 -10.13 -24.50
CA PHE A 91 2.24 -11.19 -25.50
C PHE A 91 3.64 -11.65 -25.94
N ARG A 92 4.64 -10.76 -25.92
CA ARG A 92 6.04 -11.11 -26.25
C ARG A 92 6.55 -12.27 -25.37
N HIS A 93 6.14 -12.32 -24.10
CA HIS A 93 6.55 -13.35 -23.13
C HIS A 93 5.81 -14.66 -23.36
N ILE A 94 4.53 -14.56 -23.72
CA ILE A 94 3.67 -15.68 -24.08
C ILE A 94 4.22 -16.39 -25.31
N LEU A 95 4.57 -15.65 -26.37
CA LEU A 95 5.16 -16.24 -27.57
C LEU A 95 6.53 -16.89 -27.30
N ASN A 96 7.34 -16.30 -26.42
CA ASN A 96 8.62 -16.87 -26.02
C ASN A 96 8.48 -18.19 -25.26
N PHE A 97 7.38 -18.40 -24.53
CA PHE A 97 7.07 -19.70 -23.92
C PHE A 97 6.90 -20.78 -24.99
N TYR A 98 6.17 -20.55 -26.08
CA TYR A 98 6.05 -21.54 -27.17
C TYR A 98 7.40 -21.82 -27.85
N ARG A 99 8.23 -20.79 -28.01
CA ARG A 99 9.55 -20.91 -28.66
C ARG A 99 10.57 -21.67 -27.81
N THR A 100 10.63 -21.38 -26.52
CA THR A 100 11.70 -21.86 -25.62
C THR A 100 11.26 -22.96 -24.67
N GLY A 101 9.95 -23.10 -24.46
CA GLY A 101 9.35 -23.97 -23.45
C GLY A 101 9.47 -23.46 -22.01
N LYS A 102 9.98 -22.24 -21.80
CA LYS A 102 10.14 -21.63 -20.47
C LYS A 102 9.33 -20.34 -20.38
N LEU A 103 8.48 -20.25 -19.36
CA LEU A 103 7.69 -19.06 -19.08
C LEU A 103 8.43 -18.17 -18.07
N HIS A 104 8.59 -16.89 -18.40
CA HIS A 104 9.29 -15.91 -17.57
C HIS A 104 8.38 -14.73 -17.24
N TYR A 105 8.36 -14.33 -15.96
CA TYR A 105 7.58 -13.21 -15.50
C TYR A 105 8.35 -11.88 -15.67
N PRO A 106 7.79 -10.87 -16.37
CA PRO A 106 8.40 -9.56 -16.52
C PRO A 106 8.20 -8.67 -15.28
N ARG A 107 9.28 -8.14 -14.72
CA ARG A 107 9.26 -7.35 -13.47
C ARG A 107 8.51 -6.02 -13.55
N GLN A 108 8.49 -5.43 -14.73
CA GLN A 108 7.94 -4.09 -14.98
C GLN A 108 6.42 -4.11 -15.16
N GLU A 109 5.84 -5.29 -15.43
CA GLU A 109 4.41 -5.41 -15.69
C GLU A 109 3.58 -5.60 -14.41
N CYS A 110 2.29 -5.28 -14.51
CA CYS A 110 1.33 -5.58 -13.47
C CYS A 110 1.06 -7.09 -13.41
N ILE A 111 1.13 -7.66 -12.20
CA ILE A 111 0.88 -9.09 -11.98
C ILE A 111 -0.55 -9.50 -12.36
N SER A 112 -1.55 -8.64 -12.12
CA SER A 112 -2.95 -8.90 -12.50
C SER A 112 -3.10 -8.99 -14.02
N ALA A 113 -2.55 -8.00 -14.74
CA ALA A 113 -2.60 -7.99 -16.20
C ALA A 113 -1.86 -9.20 -16.79
N TYR A 114 -0.71 -9.57 -16.22
CA TYR A 114 0.03 -10.75 -16.66
C TYR A 114 -0.76 -12.05 -16.42
N ASP A 115 -1.37 -12.23 -15.25
CA ASP A 115 -2.20 -13.41 -14.93
C ASP A 115 -3.46 -13.47 -15.81
N GLU A 116 -4.09 -12.33 -16.10
CA GLU A 116 -5.23 -12.23 -17.03
C GLU A 116 -4.86 -12.67 -18.44
N GLU A 117 -3.69 -12.26 -18.94
CA GLU A 117 -3.20 -12.68 -20.25
C GLU A 117 -2.83 -14.18 -20.27
N LEU A 118 -2.15 -14.69 -19.25
CA LEU A 118 -1.88 -16.14 -19.13
C LEU A 118 -3.18 -16.95 -19.12
N ALA A 119 -4.18 -16.51 -18.36
CA ALA A 119 -5.49 -17.15 -18.31
C ALA A 119 -6.19 -17.13 -19.68
N PHE A 120 -6.13 -16.00 -20.40
CA PHE A 120 -6.71 -15.91 -21.74
C PHE A 120 -6.07 -16.89 -22.72
N PHE A 121 -4.74 -16.97 -22.75
CA PHE A 121 -4.03 -17.88 -23.65
C PHE A 121 -4.02 -19.33 -23.19
N GLY A 122 -4.67 -19.64 -22.05
CA GLY A 122 -4.77 -20.99 -21.50
C GLY A 122 -3.45 -21.54 -20.95
N ILE A 123 -2.55 -20.66 -20.51
CA ILE A 123 -1.25 -21.06 -19.95
C ILE A 123 -1.34 -21.10 -18.42
N ILE A 124 -1.02 -22.26 -17.88
CA ILE A 124 -1.04 -22.54 -16.44
C ILE A 124 0.14 -21.79 -15.76
N PRO A 125 -0.12 -20.87 -14.80
CA PRO A 125 0.94 -20.06 -14.18
C PRO A 125 1.98 -20.88 -13.39
N GLU A 126 1.66 -22.11 -13.01
CA GLU A 126 2.58 -23.04 -12.34
C GLU A 126 3.77 -23.46 -13.22
N ILE A 127 3.77 -23.15 -14.51
CA ILE A 127 4.85 -23.47 -15.47
C ILE A 127 5.95 -22.38 -15.50
N ILE A 128 5.83 -21.33 -14.67
CA ILE A 128 6.86 -20.29 -14.54
C ILE A 128 8.19 -20.90 -14.10
N GLY A 129 9.27 -20.58 -14.82
CA GLY A 129 10.59 -21.13 -14.53
C GLY A 129 11.19 -20.63 -13.20
N ASP A 130 12.01 -21.47 -12.57
CA ASP A 130 12.61 -21.25 -11.24
C ASP A 130 13.25 -19.87 -11.05
N CYS A 131 13.88 -19.32 -12.10
CA CYS A 131 14.53 -18.00 -12.04
C CYS A 131 13.59 -16.82 -11.75
N CYS A 132 12.29 -16.96 -12.04
CA CYS A 132 11.28 -15.92 -11.84
C CYS A 132 10.19 -16.36 -10.85
N TYR A 133 10.20 -17.63 -10.43
CA TYR A 133 9.11 -18.24 -9.66
C TYR A 133 8.89 -17.56 -8.31
N GLU A 134 9.95 -17.36 -7.52
CA GLU A 134 9.84 -16.71 -6.20
C GLU A 134 9.32 -15.27 -6.30
N GLU A 135 9.81 -14.49 -7.27
CA GLU A 135 9.38 -13.11 -7.46
C GLU A 135 7.92 -13.01 -7.94
N TYR A 136 7.50 -13.89 -8.85
CA TYR A 136 6.11 -14.02 -9.27
C TYR A 136 5.20 -14.37 -8.08
N LYS A 137 5.61 -15.37 -7.29
CA LYS A 137 4.87 -15.85 -6.12
C LYS A 137 4.71 -14.76 -5.06
N ASP A 138 5.77 -14.02 -4.77
CA ASP A 138 5.73 -12.89 -3.83
C ASP A 138 4.80 -11.77 -4.32
N ARG A 139 4.90 -11.38 -5.60
CA ARG A 139 4.05 -10.35 -6.21
C ARG A 139 2.58 -10.77 -6.25
N ARG A 140 2.31 -12.04 -6.58
CA ARG A 140 0.95 -12.60 -6.62
C ARG A 140 0.34 -12.67 -5.23
N ARG A 141 1.11 -13.10 -4.21
CA ARG A 141 0.68 -13.07 -2.81
C ARG A 141 0.37 -11.64 -2.36
N GLU A 142 1.27 -10.69 -2.63
CA GLU A 142 1.07 -9.29 -2.26
C GLU A 142 -0.16 -8.69 -2.96
N ASN A 143 -0.41 -9.04 -4.23
CA ASN A 143 -1.61 -8.61 -4.95
C ASN A 143 -2.90 -9.26 -4.41
N ALA A 144 -2.86 -10.54 -4.07
CA ALA A 144 -3.99 -11.23 -3.44
C ALA A 144 -4.33 -10.64 -2.07
N GLU A 145 -3.32 -10.32 -1.24
CA GLU A 145 -3.52 -9.62 0.04
C GLU A 145 -4.14 -8.22 -0.19
N ARG A 146 -3.73 -7.50 -1.25
CA ARG A 146 -4.33 -6.22 -1.63
C ARG A 146 -5.79 -6.35 -2.09
N LEU A 147 -6.09 -7.35 -2.91
CA LEU A 147 -7.44 -7.61 -3.39
C LEU A 147 -8.37 -7.98 -2.23
N GLN A 148 -7.91 -8.82 -1.29
CA GLN A 148 -8.66 -9.14 -0.08
C GLN A 148 -8.92 -7.90 0.79
N ASP A 149 -7.90 -7.05 0.99
CA ASP A 149 -8.05 -5.77 1.69
C ASP A 149 -9.09 -4.86 1.00
N ASP A 150 -9.11 -4.83 -0.34
CA ASP A 150 -10.06 -4.04 -1.13
C ASP A 150 -11.48 -4.63 -1.09
N GLU A 151 -11.64 -5.95 -1.15
CA GLU A 151 -12.92 -6.67 -1.03
C GLU A 151 -13.52 -6.49 0.37
N GLU A 152 -12.73 -6.63 1.44
CA GLU A 152 -13.16 -6.36 2.81
C GLU A 152 -13.64 -4.91 2.98
N MET A 153 -13.03 -3.97 2.24
CA MET A 153 -13.43 -2.57 2.25
C MET A 153 -14.67 -2.28 1.43
N ASP A 154 -14.81 -2.87 0.24
CA ASP A 154 -15.98 -2.67 -0.61
C ASP A 154 -17.21 -3.33 0.02
N MET A 155 -17.07 -4.51 0.64
CA MET A 155 -18.13 -5.10 1.48
C MET A 155 -18.54 -4.20 2.65
N ASN A 156 -17.63 -3.41 3.20
CA ASN A 156 -17.94 -2.45 4.26
C ASN A 156 -18.54 -1.13 3.76
N ASN A 157 -18.26 -0.73 2.51
CA ASN A 157 -18.70 0.55 1.93
C ASN A 157 -19.95 0.46 1.03
N ASP A 158 -20.19 -0.66 0.34
CA ASP A 158 -21.36 -0.86 -0.54
C ASP A 158 -22.63 -1.22 0.23
N VAL A 159 -22.50 -1.59 1.50
CA VAL A 159 -23.64 -1.74 2.40
C VAL A 159 -23.94 -0.38 3.04
N THR A 160 -24.32 0.63 2.25
CA THR A 160 -25.21 1.69 2.73
C THR A 160 -26.65 1.27 2.43
N PRO A 161 -27.26 0.36 3.21
CA PRO A 161 -28.68 0.08 3.05
C PRO A 161 -29.40 1.37 3.38
N VAL A 162 -30.31 1.78 2.51
CA VAL A 162 -31.11 3.00 2.67
C VAL A 162 -31.98 2.96 3.94
N ASN A 163 -32.03 1.80 4.63
CA ASN A 163 -32.62 1.60 5.96
C ASN A 163 -31.66 0.80 6.87
N LEU A 164 -30.76 1.46 7.60
CA LEU A 164 -30.05 0.79 8.70
C LEU A 164 -31.02 0.63 9.88
N THR A 165 -31.04 -0.55 10.48
CA THR A 165 -31.66 -0.70 11.80
C THR A 165 -30.89 0.13 12.84
N PHE A 166 -31.56 0.64 13.88
CA PHE A 166 -30.90 1.39 14.96
C PHE A 166 -29.70 0.63 15.56
N ARG A 167 -29.81 -0.71 15.62
CA ARG A 167 -28.74 -1.62 16.05
C ARG A 167 -27.49 -1.53 15.16
N GLU A 168 -27.67 -1.58 13.84
CA GLU A 168 -26.56 -1.51 12.87
C GLU A 168 -25.93 -0.13 12.84
N TYR A 169 -26.75 0.91 12.99
CA TYR A 169 -26.27 2.29 13.14
C TYR A 169 -25.38 2.42 14.39
N LEU A 170 -25.85 1.92 15.54
CA LEU A 170 -25.09 1.95 16.80
C LEU A 170 -23.81 1.12 16.72
N TRP A 171 -23.86 -0.06 16.10
CA TRP A 171 -22.67 -0.90 15.86
C TRP A 171 -21.62 -0.18 15.01
N ARG A 172 -22.03 0.46 13.91
CA ARG A 172 -21.13 1.23 13.05
C ARG A 172 -20.52 2.43 13.76
N ALA A 173 -21.31 3.12 14.59
CA ALA A 173 -20.83 4.23 15.40
C ALA A 173 -19.74 3.78 16.39
N PHE A 174 -19.85 2.60 16.99
CA PHE A 174 -18.83 2.09 17.91
C PHE A 174 -17.56 1.56 17.24
N GLU A 175 -17.67 0.97 16.06
CA GLU A 175 -16.51 0.37 15.38
C GLU A 175 -15.70 1.40 14.58
N ASN A 176 -16.37 2.41 14.02
CA ASN A 176 -15.73 3.42 13.17
C ASN A 176 -15.99 4.85 13.70
N PRO A 177 -15.06 5.42 14.49
CA PRO A 177 -15.25 6.74 15.10
C PRO A 177 -15.40 7.88 14.08
N HIS A 178 -14.87 7.70 12.87
CA HIS A 178 -14.92 8.72 11.81
C HIS A 178 -16.21 8.69 10.96
N THR A 179 -17.17 7.79 11.24
CA THR A 179 -18.39 7.68 10.43
C THR A 179 -19.46 8.71 10.78
N SER A 180 -19.55 9.11 12.05
CA SER A 180 -20.54 10.07 12.53
C SER A 180 -19.96 10.98 13.61
N THR A 181 -20.53 12.17 13.75
CA THR A 181 -20.17 13.09 14.84
C THR A 181 -20.46 12.48 16.20
N LEU A 182 -21.56 11.73 16.33
CA LEU A 182 -21.89 10.98 17.54
C LEU A 182 -20.81 9.93 17.88
N ALA A 183 -20.37 9.15 16.90
CA ALA A 183 -19.27 8.19 17.07
C ALA A 183 -17.98 8.87 17.54
N LEU A 184 -17.66 10.04 16.99
CA LEU A 184 -16.49 10.83 17.37
C LEU A 184 -16.59 11.35 18.82
N VAL A 185 -17.76 11.84 19.23
CA VAL A 185 -18.01 12.27 20.62
C VAL A 185 -17.84 11.10 21.58
N PHE A 186 -18.48 9.97 21.31
CA PHE A 186 -18.32 8.76 22.13
C PHE A 186 -16.86 8.35 22.25
N TYR A 187 -16.13 8.36 21.13
CA TYR A 187 -14.71 8.02 21.09
C TYR A 187 -13.86 8.91 22.01
N TYR A 188 -14.04 10.24 21.97
CA TYR A 188 -13.28 11.15 22.84
C TYR A 188 -13.71 11.08 24.30
N VAL A 189 -15.01 10.93 24.57
CA VAL A 189 -15.53 10.82 25.93
C VAL A 189 -15.03 9.54 26.62
N THR A 190 -15.11 8.39 25.95
CA THR A 190 -14.62 7.12 26.55
C THR A 190 -13.09 7.18 26.73
N GLY A 191 -12.36 7.76 25.77
CA GLY A 191 -10.93 7.99 25.89
C GLY A 191 -10.54 8.87 27.08
N PHE A 192 -11.30 9.93 27.34
CA PHE A 192 -11.12 10.82 28.48
C PHE A 192 -11.32 10.11 29.83
N PHE A 193 -12.40 9.33 29.96
CA PHE A 193 -12.64 8.55 31.18
C PHE A 193 -11.62 7.42 31.39
N ILE A 194 -11.08 6.83 30.32
CA ILE A 194 -9.93 5.91 30.43
C ILE A 194 -8.73 6.65 31.03
N ALA A 195 -8.37 7.82 30.52
CA ALA A 195 -7.27 8.62 31.05
C ALA A 195 -7.47 8.99 32.52
N ILE A 196 -8.67 9.45 32.90
CA ILE A 196 -9.01 9.72 34.32
C ILE A 196 -8.85 8.47 35.17
N SER A 197 -9.38 7.32 34.72
CA SER A 197 -9.34 6.08 35.49
C SER A 197 -7.91 5.56 35.72
N VAL A 198 -7.01 5.76 34.75
CA VAL A 198 -5.59 5.41 34.87
C VAL A 198 -4.87 6.42 35.77
N MET A 199 -5.14 7.71 35.61
CA MET A 199 -4.57 8.75 36.47
C MET A 199 -4.99 8.56 37.93
N ALA A 200 -6.26 8.23 38.19
CA ALA A 200 -6.74 7.94 39.53
C ALA A 200 -6.01 6.75 40.16
N ASN A 201 -5.75 5.67 39.42
CA ASN A 201 -4.96 4.53 39.91
C ASN A 201 -3.53 4.94 40.29
N VAL A 202 -2.92 5.86 39.56
CA VAL A 202 -1.58 6.39 39.88
C VAL A 202 -1.65 7.24 41.15
N VAL A 203 -2.55 8.22 41.19
CA VAL A 203 -2.70 9.14 42.32
C VAL A 203 -3.10 8.42 43.60
N GLU A 204 -3.89 7.33 43.54
CA GLU A 204 -4.27 6.51 44.70
C GLU A 204 -3.02 6.03 45.49
N THR A 205 -1.90 5.81 44.81
CA THR A 205 -0.65 5.31 45.39
C THR A 205 0.33 6.39 45.87
N VAL A 206 0.09 7.66 45.54
CA VAL A 206 0.95 8.79 45.94
C VAL A 206 0.81 9.06 47.45
N PRO A 207 1.89 9.34 48.20
CA PRO A 207 1.79 9.76 49.60
C PRO A 207 1.17 11.17 49.71
N CYS A 208 0.10 11.31 50.50
CA CYS A 208 -0.70 12.54 50.61
C CYS A 208 -0.50 13.28 51.96
N GLY A 209 0.69 13.17 52.54
CA GLY A 209 1.07 13.82 53.79
C GLY A 209 0.72 13.03 55.05
N SER A 210 1.31 13.45 56.17
CA SER A 210 1.18 12.79 57.47
C SER A 210 0.01 13.37 58.27
N LEU A 211 -0.81 12.51 58.89
CA LEU A 211 -1.78 12.98 59.89
C LEU A 211 -1.04 13.36 61.18
N PRO A 212 -1.51 14.38 61.94
CA PRO A 212 -0.83 14.87 63.14
C PRO A 212 -0.67 13.84 64.28
N ASN A 213 -1.16 12.60 64.13
CA ASN A 213 -1.16 11.56 65.17
C ASN A 213 -0.68 10.16 64.71
N ARG A 214 -0.08 10.02 63.50
CA ARG A 214 0.54 8.77 63.02
C ARG A 214 1.81 9.08 62.24
N SER A 215 2.94 8.51 62.64
CA SER A 215 4.26 8.68 61.99
C SER A 215 4.43 7.96 60.65
N LYS A 216 3.37 7.34 60.10
CA LYS A 216 3.38 6.70 58.78
C LYS A 216 2.76 7.62 57.74
N GLU A 217 3.46 7.85 56.63
CA GLU A 217 2.89 8.50 55.45
C GLU A 217 1.68 7.72 54.96
N ILE A 218 0.56 8.41 54.76
CA ILE A 218 -0.70 7.82 54.31
C ILE A 218 -0.86 8.08 52.81
N SER A 219 -1.30 7.08 52.06
CA SER A 219 -1.56 7.22 50.63
C SER A 219 -2.76 8.14 50.38
N CYS A 220 -2.80 8.80 49.22
CA CYS A 220 -3.95 9.61 48.82
C CYS A 220 -5.23 8.77 48.73
N GLY A 221 -5.10 7.50 48.34
CA GLY A 221 -6.19 6.53 48.32
C GLY A 221 -6.83 6.33 49.68
N ASP A 222 -6.03 6.20 50.75
CA ASP A 222 -6.55 6.01 52.10
C ASP A 222 -7.13 7.31 52.69
N ARG A 223 -6.50 8.46 52.41
CA ARG A 223 -6.95 9.77 52.90
C ARG A 223 -8.28 10.20 52.28
N TYR A 224 -8.45 9.95 50.98
CA TYR A 224 -9.64 10.33 50.21
C TYR A 224 -10.38 9.11 49.67
N ALA A 225 -10.51 8.06 50.48
CA ALA A 225 -11.10 6.77 50.08
C ALA A 225 -12.48 6.91 49.44
N LEU A 226 -13.35 7.77 50.00
CA LEU A 226 -14.70 8.00 49.46
C LEU A 226 -14.66 8.65 48.06
N ALA A 227 -13.76 9.62 47.85
CA ALA A 227 -13.65 10.31 46.56
C ALA A 227 -13.13 9.38 45.47
N PHE A 228 -12.09 8.58 45.77
CA PHE A 228 -11.57 7.58 44.84
C PHE A 228 -12.57 6.45 44.58
N PHE A 229 -13.32 6.02 45.59
CA PHE A 229 -14.39 5.05 45.42
C PHE A 229 -15.48 5.57 44.47
N CYS A 230 -16.00 6.79 44.72
CA CYS A 230 -16.99 7.42 43.84
C CYS A 230 -16.48 7.58 42.40
N LEU A 231 -15.22 7.97 42.22
CA LEU A 231 -14.60 8.12 40.90
C LEU A 231 -14.45 6.75 40.20
N ASP A 232 -13.92 5.73 40.88
CA ASP A 232 -13.76 4.38 40.30
C ASP A 232 -15.12 3.78 39.94
N THR A 233 -16.13 3.92 40.81
CA THR A 233 -17.51 3.51 40.52
C THR A 233 -18.05 4.23 39.29
N ALA A 234 -17.89 5.55 39.18
CA ALA A 234 -18.36 6.30 38.02
C ALA A 234 -17.68 5.84 36.71
N CYS A 235 -16.36 5.66 36.71
CA CYS A 235 -15.61 5.16 35.55
C CYS A 235 -16.04 3.74 35.15
N VAL A 236 -16.18 2.83 36.11
CA VAL A 236 -16.61 1.44 35.84
C VAL A 236 -18.05 1.40 35.33
N MET A 237 -18.95 2.23 35.87
CA MET A 237 -20.32 2.35 35.38
C MET A 237 -20.35 2.82 33.91
N ILE A 238 -19.52 3.78 33.53
CA ILE A 238 -19.41 4.21 32.13
C ILE A 238 -18.89 3.06 31.25
N PHE A 239 -17.83 2.36 31.68
CA PHE A 239 -17.25 1.26 30.90
C PHE A 239 -18.17 0.06 30.75
N THR A 240 -19.01 -0.22 31.76
CA THR A 240 -19.98 -1.31 31.72
C THR A 240 -21.14 -0.99 30.82
N VAL A 241 -21.68 0.23 30.88
CA VAL A 241 -22.70 0.70 29.93
C VAL A 241 -22.15 0.67 28.51
N GLU A 242 -20.94 1.15 28.29
CA GLU A 242 -20.26 1.12 27.00
C GLU A 242 -20.10 -0.32 26.47
N TYR A 243 -19.67 -1.26 27.32
CA TYR A 243 -19.54 -2.67 26.95
C TYR A 243 -20.90 -3.31 26.60
N LEU A 244 -21.92 -3.06 27.43
CA LEU A 244 -23.26 -3.59 27.23
C LEU A 244 -23.91 -3.04 25.95
N LEU A 245 -23.76 -1.74 25.69
CA LEU A 245 -24.24 -1.12 24.44
C LEU A 245 -23.58 -1.76 23.21
N ARG A 246 -22.27 -2.04 23.27
CA ARG A 246 -21.58 -2.76 22.19
C ARG A 246 -22.04 -4.21 22.04
N LEU A 247 -22.25 -4.91 23.15
CA LEU A 247 -22.74 -6.29 23.15
C LEU A 247 -24.15 -6.40 22.55
N ILE A 248 -25.03 -5.42 22.85
CA ILE A 248 -26.38 -5.35 22.28
C ILE A 248 -26.34 -4.96 20.79
N ALA A 249 -25.45 -4.04 20.41
CA ALA A 249 -25.27 -3.61 19.03
C ALA A 249 -24.64 -4.69 18.14
N ALA A 250 -23.83 -5.60 18.71
CA ALA A 250 -23.09 -6.60 17.96
C ALA A 250 -24.00 -7.54 17.15
N PRO A 251 -23.68 -7.81 15.87
CA PRO A 251 -24.47 -8.72 15.03
C PRO A 251 -24.44 -10.17 15.55
N SER A 252 -23.31 -10.60 16.11
CA SER A 252 -23.14 -11.91 16.74
C SER A 252 -22.46 -11.77 18.10
N ARG A 253 -23.25 -11.87 19.18
CA ARG A 253 -22.81 -11.64 20.57
C ARG A 253 -21.67 -12.57 21.00
N TYR A 254 -21.74 -13.84 20.63
CA TYR A 254 -20.72 -14.84 20.99
C TYR A 254 -19.37 -14.56 20.32
N LYS A 255 -19.37 -14.25 19.01
CA LYS A 255 -18.15 -13.87 18.28
C LYS A 255 -17.55 -12.58 18.84
N PHE A 256 -18.40 -11.61 19.20
CA PHE A 256 -17.96 -10.38 19.85
C PHE A 256 -17.30 -10.66 21.21
N MET A 257 -17.96 -11.43 22.08
CA MET A 257 -17.45 -11.75 23.42
C MET A 257 -16.10 -12.49 23.38
N LYS A 258 -15.87 -13.32 22.35
CA LYS A 258 -14.59 -14.02 22.14
C LYS A 258 -13.49 -13.15 21.49
N SER A 259 -13.82 -11.94 21.03
CA SER A 259 -12.83 -11.05 20.41
C SER A 259 -11.86 -10.48 21.45
N VAL A 260 -10.57 -10.34 21.08
CA VAL A 260 -9.51 -9.83 21.98
C VAL A 260 -9.87 -8.46 22.56
N MET A 261 -10.42 -7.57 21.74
CA MET A 261 -10.82 -6.22 22.17
C MET A 261 -11.96 -6.26 23.19
N SER A 262 -12.94 -7.16 23.01
CA SER A 262 -14.03 -7.36 23.99
C SER A 262 -13.51 -7.96 25.30
N VAL A 263 -12.54 -8.89 25.24
CA VAL A 263 -11.95 -9.46 26.45
C VAL A 263 -11.23 -8.38 27.27
N ILE A 264 -10.49 -7.48 26.61
CA ILE A 264 -9.86 -6.33 27.27
C ILE A 264 -10.91 -5.45 27.97
N ASP A 265 -12.04 -5.16 27.30
CA ASP A 265 -13.13 -4.37 27.89
C ASP A 265 -13.70 -5.03 29.17
N VAL A 266 -13.83 -6.36 29.21
CA VAL A 266 -14.29 -7.11 30.39
C VAL A 266 -13.24 -7.12 31.50
N VAL A 267 -11.98 -7.41 31.17
CA VAL A 267 -10.88 -7.46 32.15
C VAL A 267 -10.67 -6.09 32.81
N ALA A 268 -10.96 -4.99 32.11
CA ALA A 268 -10.86 -3.63 32.67
C ALA A 268 -11.88 -3.33 33.79
N ILE A 269 -13.06 -3.96 33.77
CA ILE A 269 -14.15 -3.73 34.75
C ILE A 269 -14.21 -4.84 35.82
N MET A 270 -13.68 -6.02 35.52
CA MET A 270 -13.73 -7.22 36.36
C MET A 270 -13.21 -6.99 37.80
N PRO A 271 -12.09 -6.29 38.07
CA PRO A 271 -11.58 -6.10 39.42
C PRO A 271 -12.58 -5.43 40.38
N TYR A 272 -13.40 -4.49 39.87
CA TYR A 272 -14.41 -3.78 40.66
C TYR A 272 -15.55 -4.72 41.08
N TYR A 273 -16.07 -5.51 40.14
CA TYR A 273 -17.17 -6.44 40.43
C TYR A 273 -16.74 -7.61 41.32
N ILE A 274 -15.54 -8.15 41.14
CA ILE A 274 -15.02 -9.16 42.09
C ILE A 274 -14.89 -8.56 43.48
N GLY A 275 -14.35 -7.34 43.58
CA GLY A 275 -14.27 -6.61 44.84
C GLY A 275 -15.63 -6.52 45.52
N LEU A 276 -16.68 -6.13 44.79
CA LEU A 276 -18.04 -6.02 45.35
C LEU A 276 -18.61 -7.36 45.82
N VAL A 277 -18.31 -8.47 45.14
CA VAL A 277 -18.83 -9.81 45.51
C VAL A 277 -18.09 -10.42 46.70
N MET A 278 -16.82 -10.05 46.92
CA MET A 278 -15.98 -10.66 47.97
C MET A 278 -16.10 -9.98 49.35
N THR A 279 -16.91 -8.92 49.53
CA THR A 279 -16.87 -8.04 50.72
C THR A 279 -17.28 -8.67 52.05
N ASP A 280 -17.89 -9.85 52.04
CA ASP A 280 -18.45 -10.49 53.25
C ASP A 280 -17.52 -11.50 53.93
N ASN A 281 -16.31 -11.74 53.43
CA ASN A 281 -15.43 -12.75 54.02
C ASN A 281 -14.15 -12.13 54.60
N ASP A 282 -14.08 -12.03 55.94
CA ASP A 282 -12.94 -11.47 56.69
C ASP A 282 -11.58 -12.15 56.38
N GLN A 283 -11.59 -13.42 55.98
CA GLN A 283 -10.38 -14.16 55.58
C GLN A 283 -9.80 -13.71 54.22
N VAL A 284 -10.57 -12.93 53.46
CA VAL A 284 -10.27 -12.57 52.06
C VAL A 284 -9.87 -11.10 51.94
N SER A 285 -9.81 -10.36 53.07
CA SER A 285 -9.42 -8.94 53.12
C SER A 285 -8.05 -8.67 52.50
N GLY A 286 -7.13 -9.65 52.49
CA GLY A 286 -5.85 -9.57 51.78
C GLY A 286 -5.99 -9.65 50.25
N ALA A 287 -6.97 -10.38 49.73
CA ALA A 287 -7.21 -10.50 48.29
C ALA A 287 -7.70 -9.17 47.69
N PHE A 288 -8.40 -8.34 48.45
CA PHE A 288 -8.79 -7.00 48.03
C PHE A 288 -7.59 -6.14 47.63
N VAL A 289 -6.49 -6.24 48.38
CA VAL A 289 -5.24 -5.52 48.07
C VAL A 289 -4.66 -6.04 46.74
N THR A 290 -4.68 -7.35 46.53
CA THR A 290 -4.19 -7.99 45.30
C THR A 290 -5.06 -7.66 44.09
N LEU A 291 -6.39 -7.55 44.25
CA LEU A 291 -7.31 -7.19 43.16
C LEU A 291 -7.10 -5.75 42.64
N ARG A 292 -6.58 -4.84 43.47
CA ARG A 292 -6.23 -3.48 43.03
C ARG A 292 -5.17 -3.48 41.93
N VAL A 293 -4.26 -4.45 41.92
CA VAL A 293 -3.23 -4.59 40.86
C VAL A 293 -3.89 -4.82 39.50
N PHE A 294 -4.95 -5.63 39.43
CA PHE A 294 -5.64 -5.92 38.17
C PHE A 294 -6.35 -4.69 37.58
N ARG A 295 -6.59 -3.63 38.36
CA ARG A 295 -7.09 -2.36 37.81
C ARG A 295 -6.14 -1.79 36.76
N VAL A 296 -4.84 -2.11 36.80
CA VAL A 296 -3.87 -1.69 35.78
C VAL A 296 -4.27 -2.16 34.38
N PHE A 297 -4.97 -3.28 34.25
CA PHE A 297 -5.40 -3.80 32.95
C PHE A 297 -6.33 -2.84 32.19
N ARG A 298 -6.99 -1.90 32.87
CA ARG A 298 -7.79 -0.86 32.21
C ARG A 298 -6.97 0.01 31.25
N ILE A 299 -5.65 0.09 31.43
CA ILE A 299 -4.76 0.79 30.49
C ILE A 299 -4.82 0.19 29.09
N PHE A 300 -5.02 -1.13 28.98
CA PHE A 300 -5.13 -1.81 27.69
C PHE A 300 -6.40 -1.44 26.93
N LYS A 301 -7.42 -0.89 27.59
CA LYS A 301 -8.62 -0.37 26.92
C LYS A 301 -8.27 0.79 25.96
N PHE A 302 -7.17 1.50 26.23
CA PHE A 302 -6.62 2.51 25.32
C PHE A 302 -6.23 1.94 23.95
N SER A 303 -6.01 0.61 23.83
CA SER A 303 -5.75 -0.04 22.54
C SER A 303 -6.85 0.21 21.51
N ARG A 304 -8.12 0.34 21.92
CA ARG A 304 -9.22 0.68 21.00
C ARG A 304 -9.10 2.09 20.41
N HIS A 305 -8.47 3.00 21.17
CA HIS A 305 -8.22 4.38 20.81
C HIS A 305 -6.86 4.61 20.13
N SER A 306 -6.06 3.57 19.96
CA SER A 306 -4.76 3.67 19.30
C SER A 306 -4.64 2.62 18.20
N ALA A 307 -4.73 3.08 16.95
CA ALA A 307 -4.46 2.24 15.79
C ALA A 307 -3.06 1.60 15.88
N GLY A 308 -2.08 2.35 16.40
CA GLY A 308 -0.71 1.85 16.62
C GLY A 308 -0.66 0.66 17.58
N LEU A 309 -1.39 0.69 18.70
CA LEU A 309 -1.43 -0.41 19.66
C LEU A 309 -2.15 -1.65 19.10
N ARG A 310 -3.18 -1.44 18.27
CA ARG A 310 -3.84 -2.53 17.54
C ARG A 310 -2.90 -3.19 16.55
N ILE A 311 -2.20 -2.38 15.75
CA ILE A 311 -1.21 -2.86 14.77
C ILE A 311 -0.10 -3.62 15.50
N LEU A 312 0.42 -3.09 16.61
CA LEU A 312 1.38 -3.77 17.47
C LEU A 312 0.87 -5.14 17.96
N GLY A 313 -0.40 -5.24 18.35
CA GLY A 313 -1.01 -6.52 18.72
C GLY A 313 -1.04 -7.52 17.55
N TYR A 314 -1.43 -7.07 16.35
CA TYR A 314 -1.43 -7.93 15.15
C TYR A 314 -0.03 -8.36 14.74
N THR A 315 0.96 -7.47 14.83
CA THR A 315 2.36 -7.79 14.52
C THR A 315 2.93 -8.78 15.53
N LEU A 316 2.64 -8.62 16.82
CA LEU A 316 3.08 -9.55 17.86
C LEU A 316 2.47 -10.94 17.68
N LYS A 317 1.18 -11.01 17.30
CA LYS A 317 0.52 -12.27 16.95
C LYS A 317 1.21 -12.93 15.75
N SER A 318 1.57 -12.15 14.74
CA SER A 318 2.25 -12.66 13.53
C SER A 318 3.67 -13.14 13.81
N CYS A 319 4.38 -12.51 14.76
CA CYS A 319 5.75 -12.88 15.14
C CYS A 319 5.79 -13.78 16.38
N ALA A 320 4.67 -14.39 16.77
CA ALA A 320 4.56 -15.15 18.02
C ALA A 320 5.48 -16.37 18.06
N SER A 321 5.72 -17.02 16.92
CA SER A 321 6.66 -18.14 16.80
C SER A 321 8.11 -17.70 17.05
N GLU A 322 8.51 -16.56 16.49
CA GLU A 322 9.85 -15.99 16.62
C GLU A 322 10.11 -15.47 18.04
N LEU A 323 9.13 -14.78 18.61
CA LEU A 323 9.15 -14.36 20.02
C LEU A 323 9.20 -15.58 20.95
N GLY A 324 8.44 -16.63 20.64
CA GLY A 324 8.45 -17.89 21.39
C GLY A 324 9.83 -18.56 21.39
N PHE A 325 10.53 -18.56 20.25
CA PHE A 325 11.90 -19.07 20.16
C PHE A 325 12.90 -18.23 21.00
N LEU A 326 12.79 -16.89 20.98
CA LEU A 326 13.61 -16.01 21.82
C LEU A 326 13.36 -16.29 23.31
N LEU A 327 12.10 -16.38 23.73
CA LEU A 327 11.75 -16.65 25.13
C LEU A 327 12.21 -18.04 25.58
N PHE A 328 12.09 -19.04 24.71
CA PHE A 328 12.55 -20.40 24.98
C PHE A 328 14.07 -20.46 25.16
N SER A 329 14.84 -19.88 24.23
CA SER A 329 16.31 -19.88 24.32
C SER A 329 16.82 -19.07 25.51
N LEU A 330 16.21 -17.93 25.81
CA LEU A 330 16.54 -17.12 26.98
C LEU A 330 16.23 -17.84 28.30
N THR A 331 15.08 -18.51 28.41
CA THR A 331 14.73 -19.30 29.61
C THR A 331 15.71 -20.45 29.83
N MET A 332 16.06 -21.17 28.76
CA MET A 332 17.07 -22.25 28.83
C MET A 332 18.42 -21.71 29.33
N ALA A 333 18.89 -20.60 28.77
CA ALA A 333 20.15 -19.98 29.17
C ALA A 333 20.11 -19.48 30.63
N ILE A 334 19.00 -18.88 31.07
CA ILE A 334 18.82 -18.46 32.47
C ILE A 334 18.96 -19.66 33.42
N ILE A 335 18.32 -20.79 33.11
CA ILE A 335 18.39 -22.01 33.93
C ILE A 335 19.83 -22.53 34.01
N ILE A 336 20.54 -22.61 32.89
CA ILE A 336 21.93 -23.09 32.84
C ILE A 336 22.87 -22.18 33.63
N PHE A 337 22.84 -20.87 33.38
CA PHE A 337 23.75 -19.95 34.06
C PHE A 337 23.42 -19.77 35.54
N ALA A 338 22.14 -19.74 35.92
CA ALA A 338 21.77 -19.66 37.33
C ALA A 338 22.19 -20.91 38.13
N THR A 339 22.06 -22.11 37.54
CA THR A 339 22.55 -23.35 38.18
C THR A 339 24.06 -23.34 38.33
N VAL A 340 24.81 -22.98 37.29
CA VAL A 340 26.27 -22.86 37.35
C VAL A 340 26.71 -21.82 38.39
N MET A 341 26.08 -20.64 38.40
CA MET A 341 26.41 -19.57 39.35
C MET A 341 26.12 -19.97 40.80
N PHE A 342 25.00 -20.64 41.06
CA PHE A 342 24.69 -21.16 42.38
C PHE A 342 25.79 -22.11 42.88
N TYR A 343 26.20 -23.08 42.06
CA TYR A 343 27.26 -24.02 42.46
C TYR A 343 28.64 -23.37 42.55
N ALA A 344 28.95 -22.38 41.70
CA ALA A 344 30.21 -21.63 41.76
C ALA A 344 30.36 -20.75 43.01
N GLU A 345 29.24 -20.34 43.62
CA GLU A 345 29.20 -19.44 44.78
C GLU A 345 28.76 -20.13 46.08
N LYS A 346 28.34 -21.40 46.03
CA LYS A 346 27.86 -22.18 47.19
C LYS A 346 28.88 -22.28 48.34
N GLY A 347 30.18 -22.21 48.04
CA GLY A 347 31.27 -22.32 49.01
C GLY A 347 31.65 -21.02 49.73
N SER A 348 31.02 -19.88 49.41
CA SER A 348 31.38 -18.57 49.97
C SER A 348 30.34 -18.11 51.00
N THR A 349 30.77 -17.83 52.24
CA THR A 349 29.89 -17.38 53.33
C THR A 349 29.34 -15.95 53.13
N ALA A 350 29.96 -15.16 52.24
CA ALA A 350 29.53 -13.80 51.90
C ALA A 350 28.69 -13.74 50.61
N SER A 351 28.25 -14.89 50.09
CA SER A 351 27.45 -15.00 48.87
C SER A 351 25.97 -14.72 49.13
N LYS A 352 25.34 -13.97 48.23
CA LYS A 352 23.88 -13.75 48.22
C LYS A 352 23.13 -14.83 47.41
N PHE A 353 23.84 -15.80 46.82
CA PHE A 353 23.27 -16.86 46.00
C PHE A 353 22.68 -18.00 46.87
N THR A 354 21.52 -17.75 47.47
CA THR A 354 20.88 -18.69 48.43
C THR A 354 20.21 -19.89 47.79
N SER A 355 19.67 -19.75 46.58
CA SER A 355 18.97 -20.80 45.85
C SER A 355 19.09 -20.58 44.34
N ILE A 356 18.77 -21.61 43.54
CA ILE A 356 18.74 -21.49 42.08
C ILE A 356 17.74 -20.41 41.61
N PRO A 357 16.50 -20.32 42.15
CA PRO A 357 15.61 -19.21 41.83
C PRO A 357 16.14 -17.83 42.25
N ALA A 358 16.87 -17.73 43.37
CA ALA A 358 17.54 -16.47 43.73
C ALA A 358 18.65 -16.11 42.72
N ALA A 359 19.35 -17.12 42.17
CA ALA A 359 20.31 -16.92 41.10
C ALA A 359 19.65 -16.53 39.75
N PHE A 360 18.37 -16.85 39.50
CA PHE A 360 17.65 -16.34 38.32
C PHE A 360 17.63 -14.82 38.29
N TRP A 361 17.44 -14.15 39.43
CA TRP A 361 17.46 -12.69 39.48
C TRP A 361 18.79 -12.12 39.00
N TYR A 362 19.91 -12.62 39.53
CA TYR A 362 21.25 -12.25 39.06
C TYR A 362 21.41 -12.52 37.56
N THR A 363 21.09 -13.74 37.11
CA THR A 363 21.29 -14.15 35.72
C THR A 363 20.43 -13.33 34.75
N ILE A 364 19.17 -13.03 35.08
CA ILE A 364 18.30 -12.16 34.28
C ILE A 364 18.95 -10.76 34.18
N VAL A 365 19.30 -10.15 35.30
CA VAL A 365 19.90 -8.80 35.37
C VAL A 365 21.23 -8.72 34.63
N THR A 366 22.06 -9.77 34.68
CA THR A 366 23.34 -9.84 33.97
C THR A 366 23.17 -10.11 32.48
N MET A 367 22.30 -11.05 32.08
CA MET A 367 22.08 -11.39 30.66
C MET A 367 21.39 -10.26 29.90
N THR A 368 20.49 -9.50 30.54
CA THR A 368 19.88 -8.30 29.95
C THR A 368 20.74 -7.04 30.12
N THR A 369 22.00 -7.19 30.54
CA THR A 369 22.98 -6.10 30.71
C THR A 369 22.52 -4.95 31.61
N LEU A 370 21.61 -5.20 32.56
CA LEU A 370 21.13 -4.18 33.51
C LEU A 370 22.13 -3.91 34.63
N GLY A 371 22.62 -4.98 35.26
CA GLY A 371 23.72 -4.90 36.25
C GLY A 371 23.45 -4.02 37.47
N TYR A 372 22.33 -4.19 38.17
CA TYR A 372 22.00 -3.39 39.38
C TYR A 372 23.08 -3.44 40.49
N GLY A 373 23.89 -4.49 40.55
CA GLY A 373 24.99 -4.64 41.52
C GLY A 373 24.56 -5.07 42.93
N ASP A 374 23.28 -5.36 43.12
CA ASP A 374 22.70 -5.85 44.37
C ASP A 374 23.15 -7.30 44.68
N MET A 375 23.35 -8.12 43.65
CA MET A 375 23.96 -9.45 43.71
C MET A 375 25.17 -9.54 42.79
N VAL A 376 26.32 -9.98 43.31
CA VAL A 376 27.57 -10.13 42.53
C VAL A 376 28.37 -11.35 43.00
N PRO A 377 29.02 -12.11 42.10
CA PRO A 377 29.89 -13.22 42.48
C PRO A 377 31.09 -12.75 43.27
N LYS A 378 31.44 -13.49 44.31
CA LYS A 378 32.61 -13.23 45.15
C LYS A 378 33.77 -14.17 44.79
N THR A 379 33.48 -15.39 44.33
CA THR A 379 34.52 -16.35 43.97
C THR A 379 35.13 -16.02 42.61
N ILE A 380 36.39 -16.43 42.41
CA ILE A 380 37.07 -16.26 41.12
C ILE A 380 36.33 -17.04 40.04
N VAL A 381 35.87 -18.26 40.37
CA VAL A 381 35.09 -19.13 39.48
C VAL A 381 33.76 -18.46 39.10
N GLY A 382 33.04 -17.90 40.08
CA GLY A 382 31.80 -17.17 39.83
C GLY A 382 32.01 -15.91 38.99
N LYS A 383 33.13 -15.21 39.13
CA LYS A 383 33.49 -14.09 38.25
C LYS A 383 33.75 -14.52 36.81
N VAL A 384 34.46 -15.64 36.60
CA VAL A 384 34.70 -16.19 35.25
C VAL A 384 33.39 -16.59 34.58
N PHE A 385 32.54 -17.36 35.28
CA PHE A 385 31.23 -17.74 34.74
C PHE A 385 30.27 -16.55 34.61
N GLY A 386 30.39 -15.55 35.48
CA GLY A 386 29.67 -14.27 35.37
C GLY A 386 30.04 -13.51 34.09
N SER A 387 31.33 -13.46 33.75
CA SER A 387 31.79 -12.86 32.48
C SER A 387 31.27 -13.61 31.26
N ILE A 388 31.32 -14.96 31.28
CA ILE A 388 30.77 -15.80 30.20
C ILE A 388 29.25 -15.62 30.08
N CYS A 389 28.54 -15.55 31.21
CA CYS A 389 27.10 -15.29 31.28
C CYS A 389 26.74 -13.92 30.66
N SER A 390 27.48 -12.86 31.00
CA SER A 390 27.25 -11.53 30.42
C SER A 390 27.48 -11.51 28.91
N LEU A 391 28.55 -12.14 28.41
CA LEU A 391 28.85 -12.19 26.98
C LEU A 391 27.82 -13.01 26.20
N SER A 392 27.46 -14.19 26.73
CA SER A 392 26.46 -15.06 26.11
C SER A 392 25.06 -14.45 26.12
N GLY A 393 24.68 -13.71 27.16
CA GLY A 393 23.39 -12.99 27.22
C GLY A 393 23.22 -11.99 26.08
N VAL A 394 24.26 -11.20 25.80
CA VAL A 394 24.27 -10.28 24.65
C VAL A 394 24.08 -11.03 23.34
N LEU A 395 24.79 -12.13 23.13
CA LEU A 395 24.67 -12.93 21.90
C LEU A 395 23.28 -13.57 21.75
N VAL A 396 22.72 -14.13 22.82
CA VAL A 396 21.40 -14.78 22.80
C VAL A 396 20.29 -13.78 22.49
N ILE A 397 20.36 -12.56 23.02
CA ILE A 397 19.38 -11.50 22.73
C ILE A 397 19.61 -10.89 21.35
N ALA A 398 20.87 -10.69 20.94
CA ALA A 398 21.20 -10.02 19.68
C ALA A 398 20.82 -10.80 18.43
N LEU A 399 20.70 -12.14 18.48
CA LEU A 399 20.38 -12.93 17.28
C LEU A 399 18.88 -12.84 16.88
N PRO A 400 17.89 -13.01 17.77
CA PRO A 400 16.48 -13.01 17.36
C PRO A 400 15.87 -11.60 17.27
N VAL A 401 16.39 -10.63 18.02
CA VAL A 401 15.83 -9.27 18.06
C VAL A 401 15.83 -8.60 16.68
N PRO A 402 16.91 -8.62 15.86
CA PRO A 402 16.89 -8.05 14.52
C PRO A 402 15.87 -8.71 13.59
N VAL A 403 15.65 -10.02 13.73
CA VAL A 403 14.62 -10.75 12.95
C VAL A 403 13.23 -10.24 13.33
N ILE A 404 12.95 -10.14 14.63
CA ILE A 404 11.68 -9.60 15.14
C ILE A 404 11.49 -8.15 14.69
N VAL A 405 12.53 -7.32 14.77
CA VAL A 405 12.49 -5.90 14.36
C VAL A 405 12.26 -5.78 12.85
N SER A 406 12.92 -6.61 12.03
CA SER A 406 12.73 -6.63 10.59
C SER A 406 11.29 -7.01 10.21
N ASN A 407 10.75 -8.06 10.83
CA ASN A 407 9.36 -8.47 10.61
C ASN A 407 8.35 -7.44 11.12
N PHE A 408 8.59 -6.86 12.29
CA PHE A 408 7.78 -5.78 12.83
C PHE A 408 7.79 -4.57 11.89
N SER A 409 8.97 -4.15 11.44
CA SER A 409 9.14 -3.03 10.49
C SER A 409 8.40 -3.28 9.18
N ARG A 410 8.52 -4.48 8.61
CA ARG A 410 7.80 -4.87 7.39
C ARG A 410 6.29 -4.77 7.57
N ILE A 411 5.73 -5.40 8.61
CA ILE A 411 4.27 -5.42 8.85
C ILE A 411 3.77 -4.02 9.20
N TYR A 412 4.54 -3.25 9.98
CA TYR A 412 4.20 -1.88 10.34
C TYR A 412 4.16 -0.97 9.09
N HIS A 413 5.18 -1.02 8.23
CA HIS A 413 5.19 -0.26 6.99
C HIS A 413 4.11 -0.71 5.99
N GLN A 414 3.83 -2.01 5.90
CA GLN A 414 2.74 -2.54 5.09
C GLN A 414 1.38 -1.99 5.56
N SER A 415 1.14 -2.03 6.88
CA SER A 415 -0.08 -1.50 7.51
C SER A 415 -0.22 0.01 7.28
N GLN A 416 0.87 0.77 7.45
CA GLN A 416 0.86 2.22 7.22
C GLN A 416 0.63 2.57 5.74
N ARG A 417 1.23 1.82 4.80
CA ARG A 417 1.00 1.98 3.36
C ARG A 417 -0.43 1.60 2.98
N ALA A 418 -0.99 0.57 3.60
CA ALA A 418 -2.40 0.23 3.43
C ALA A 418 -3.28 1.39 3.90
N GLU A 419 -3.09 1.90 5.12
CA GLU A 419 -3.87 3.02 5.66
C GLU A 419 -3.80 4.28 4.78
N LYS A 420 -2.60 4.67 4.31
CA LYS A 420 -2.41 5.78 3.37
C LYS A 420 -3.18 5.57 2.06
N ARG A 421 -3.10 4.36 1.49
CA ARG A 421 -3.86 3.99 0.27
C ARG A 421 -5.37 4.05 0.52
N ARG A 422 -5.84 3.57 1.67
CA ARG A 422 -7.26 3.63 2.07
C ARG A 422 -7.76 5.07 2.15
N ALA A 423 -6.97 5.98 2.73
CA ALA A 423 -7.29 7.40 2.80
C ALA A 423 -7.32 8.06 1.40
N GLN A 424 -6.36 7.73 0.53
CA GLN A 424 -6.31 8.22 -0.85
C GLN A 424 -7.49 7.69 -1.70
N ARG A 425 -7.83 6.40 -1.60
CA ARG A 425 -8.95 5.78 -2.32
C ARG A 425 -10.28 6.42 -1.90
N LYS A 426 -10.51 6.63 -0.59
CA LYS A 426 -11.70 7.34 -0.09
C LYS A 426 -11.81 8.75 -0.67
N THR A 427 -10.70 9.49 -0.71
CA THR A 427 -10.65 10.84 -1.29
C THR A 427 -10.93 10.82 -2.80
N ARG A 428 -10.35 9.85 -3.53
CA ARG A 428 -10.59 9.68 -4.99
C ARG A 428 -12.04 9.32 -5.28
N LEU A 429 -12.63 8.40 -4.54
CA LEU A 429 -14.04 8.02 -4.68
C LEU A 429 -14.98 9.19 -4.35
N ALA A 430 -14.69 9.97 -3.30
CA ALA A 430 -15.45 11.17 -2.98
C ALA A 430 -15.41 12.20 -4.12
N ARG A 431 -14.24 12.39 -4.76
CA ARG A 431 -14.10 13.24 -5.96
C ARG A 431 -14.90 12.70 -7.14
N ILE A 432 -14.81 11.40 -7.43
CA ILE A 432 -15.59 10.77 -8.52
C ILE A 432 -17.10 10.94 -8.26
N ARG A 433 -17.57 10.70 -7.03
CA ARG A 433 -18.98 10.92 -6.66
C ARG A 433 -19.38 12.39 -6.84
N ALA A 434 -18.55 13.33 -6.41
CA ALA A 434 -18.82 14.76 -6.59
C ALA A 434 -18.91 15.16 -8.08
N VAL A 435 -18.04 14.61 -8.93
CA VAL A 435 -18.09 14.81 -10.39
C VAL A 435 -19.35 14.16 -10.99
N LYS A 436 -19.70 12.94 -10.58
CA LYS A 436 -20.91 12.24 -11.05
C LYS A 436 -22.17 13.02 -10.69
N ILE A 437 -22.28 13.51 -9.45
CA ILE A 437 -23.40 14.35 -8.99
C ILE A 437 -23.47 15.65 -9.80
N ARG A 438 -22.33 16.31 -10.04
CA ARG A 438 -22.27 17.52 -10.88
C ARG A 438 -22.70 17.23 -12.32
N GLY A 439 -22.29 16.08 -12.88
CA GLY A 439 -22.68 15.63 -14.21
C GLY A 439 -24.18 15.35 -14.34
N THR A 440 -24.78 14.63 -13.38
CA THR A 440 -26.24 14.43 -13.35
C THR A 440 -27.01 15.73 -13.16
N ASN A 441 -26.52 16.66 -12.33
CA ASN A 441 -27.15 17.97 -12.14
C ASN A 441 -27.05 18.83 -13.42
N ALA A 442 -25.93 18.77 -14.15
CA ALA A 442 -25.76 19.44 -15.43
C ALA A 442 -26.70 18.86 -16.50
N TYR A 443 -26.81 17.54 -16.57
CA TYR A 443 -27.76 16.85 -17.47
C TYR A 443 -29.22 17.19 -17.13
N MET A 444 -29.59 17.20 -15.84
CA MET A 444 -30.94 17.57 -15.39
C MET A 444 -31.26 19.03 -15.72
N ARG A 445 -30.31 19.96 -15.55
CA ARG A 445 -30.48 21.37 -15.97
C ARG A 445 -30.62 21.52 -17.47
N TYR A 446 -29.85 20.78 -18.27
CA TYR A 446 -30.01 20.75 -19.72
C TYR A 446 -31.42 20.28 -20.12
N LYS A 447 -31.90 19.18 -19.53
CA LYS A 447 -33.24 18.65 -19.78
C LYS A 447 -34.35 19.62 -19.34
N GLN A 448 -34.18 20.29 -18.20
CA GLN A 448 -35.16 21.27 -17.69
C GLN A 448 -35.20 22.53 -18.56
N ASN A 449 -34.04 23.02 -19.02
CA ASN A 449 -33.97 24.15 -19.94
C ASN A 449 -34.56 23.79 -21.32
N GLY A 450 -34.34 22.57 -21.81
CA GLY A 450 -34.99 22.08 -23.04
C GLY A 450 -36.52 22.07 -22.93
N LEU A 451 -37.07 21.52 -21.83
CA LEU A 451 -38.51 21.53 -21.55
C LEU A 451 -39.09 22.96 -21.39
N LEU A 452 -38.31 23.88 -20.85
CA LEU A 452 -38.72 25.29 -20.69
C LEU A 452 -38.70 26.03 -22.03
N ILE A 453 -37.78 25.70 -22.92
CA ILE A 453 -37.75 26.20 -24.30
C ILE A 453 -38.94 25.66 -25.09
N ASP A 454 -39.24 24.36 -24.99
CA ASP A 454 -40.39 23.74 -25.67
C ASP A 454 -41.72 24.38 -25.22
N SER A 455 -41.88 24.64 -23.91
CA SER A 455 -43.08 25.30 -23.38
C SER A 455 -43.16 26.79 -23.70
N LEU A 456 -42.03 27.50 -23.82
CA LEU A 456 -41.99 28.88 -24.34
C LEU A 456 -42.31 28.92 -25.84
N GLU A 457 -41.91 27.92 -26.62
CA GLU A 457 -42.23 27.82 -28.04
C GLU A 457 -43.73 27.53 -28.25
N GLU A 458 -44.33 26.72 -27.39
CA GLU A 458 -45.76 26.43 -27.40
C GLU A 458 -46.59 27.66 -26.96
N ALA A 459 -46.15 28.39 -25.93
CA ALA A 459 -46.76 29.67 -25.53
C ALA A 459 -46.58 30.78 -26.59
N SER A 460 -45.46 30.79 -27.32
CA SER A 460 -45.20 31.72 -28.43
C SER A 460 -46.08 31.41 -29.65
N LYS A 461 -46.36 30.13 -29.93
CA LYS A 461 -47.29 29.69 -30.98
C LYS A 461 -48.74 30.08 -30.66
N GLU A 462 -49.14 30.08 -29.39
CA GLU A 462 -50.46 30.56 -28.97
C GLU A 462 -50.59 32.09 -28.99
N ALA A 463 -49.50 32.83 -28.79
CA ALA A 463 -49.47 34.29 -28.87
C ALA A 463 -49.26 34.85 -30.30
N GLY A 464 -48.93 33.99 -31.27
CA GLY A 464 -48.41 34.35 -32.60
C GLY A 464 -49.42 34.48 -33.74
N GLN A 465 -50.67 34.90 -33.49
CA GLN A 465 -51.60 35.40 -34.53
C GLN A 465 -51.66 36.93 -34.56
N ALA A 466 -50.51 37.61 -34.47
CA ALA A 466 -50.30 38.95 -35.01
C ALA A 466 -48.81 39.31 -34.89
N LEU A 467 -48.26 39.90 -35.96
CA LEU A 467 -46.94 40.53 -36.09
C LEU A 467 -45.76 39.62 -36.46
N VAL A 468 -45.37 39.79 -37.73
CA VAL A 468 -44.07 39.44 -38.31
C VAL A 468 -42.97 40.32 -37.70
N GLY A 469 -41.94 39.69 -37.14
CA GLY A 469 -40.71 40.35 -36.69
C GLY A 469 -39.65 39.34 -36.25
N LYS A 470 -38.55 39.26 -37.02
CA LYS A 470 -37.28 38.52 -36.80
C LYS A 470 -37.14 37.74 -35.47
N ALA A 471 -37.09 36.41 -35.58
CA ALA A 471 -36.67 35.52 -34.50
C ALA A 471 -35.19 35.76 -34.12
N PRO A 472 -34.81 35.76 -32.83
CA PRO A 472 -33.42 35.64 -32.42
C PRO A 472 -32.97 34.18 -32.61
N SER A 473 -31.77 33.97 -33.17
CA SER A 473 -31.17 32.65 -33.33
C SER A 473 -30.92 31.96 -31.98
N PRO A 474 -30.92 30.61 -31.94
CA PRO A 474 -30.78 29.86 -30.69
C PRO A 474 -29.41 30.09 -30.03
N PRO A 475 -29.30 29.92 -28.69
CA PRO A 475 -28.05 30.12 -27.94
C PRO A 475 -26.93 29.12 -28.32
N PHE A 476 -27.21 28.17 -29.21
CA PHE A 476 -26.25 27.23 -29.77
C PHE A 476 -25.23 27.93 -30.67
N GLU A 477 -25.65 28.92 -31.46
CA GLU A 477 -24.79 29.62 -32.42
C GLU A 477 -23.77 30.51 -31.70
N SER A 478 -24.21 31.20 -30.63
CA SER A 478 -23.33 32.03 -29.78
C SER A 478 -22.30 31.19 -29.00
N GLN A 479 -22.69 30.02 -28.48
CA GLN A 479 -21.77 29.14 -27.76
C GLN A 479 -20.82 28.38 -28.70
N HIS A 480 -21.29 27.99 -29.88
CA HIS A 480 -20.47 27.39 -30.93
C HIS A 480 -19.41 28.37 -31.46
N HIS A 481 -19.79 29.62 -31.72
CA HIS A 481 -18.84 30.67 -32.10
C HIS A 481 -17.81 30.96 -31.01
N HIS A 482 -18.21 30.97 -29.73
CA HIS A 482 -17.26 31.16 -28.63
C HIS A 482 -16.29 29.97 -28.48
N LEU A 483 -16.76 28.74 -28.70
CA LEU A 483 -15.91 27.54 -28.64
C LEU A 483 -14.94 27.49 -29.84
N LEU A 484 -15.42 27.80 -31.04
CA LEU A 484 -14.61 27.89 -32.27
C LEU A 484 -13.56 28.99 -32.16
N HIS A 485 -13.93 30.18 -31.69
CA HIS A 485 -13.00 31.28 -31.47
C HIS A 485 -11.96 30.96 -30.37
N CYS A 486 -12.35 30.24 -29.31
CA CYS A 486 -11.40 29.74 -28.32
C CYS A 486 -10.45 28.69 -28.92
N LEU A 487 -10.95 27.78 -29.76
CA LEU A 487 -10.15 26.74 -30.41
C LEU A 487 -9.19 27.35 -31.43
N GLU A 488 -9.66 28.21 -32.32
CA GLU A 488 -8.89 28.96 -33.32
C GLU A 488 -7.73 29.76 -32.69
N LYS A 489 -7.99 30.44 -31.56
CA LYS A 489 -6.97 31.17 -30.81
C LYS A 489 -5.95 30.25 -30.11
N THR A 490 -6.34 29.02 -29.75
CA THR A 490 -5.41 28.05 -29.14
C THR A 490 -4.64 27.21 -30.15
N THR A 491 -5.17 27.02 -31.37
CA THR A 491 -4.57 26.15 -32.39
C THR A 491 -3.96 26.92 -33.57
N ASN A 492 -4.12 28.25 -33.66
CA ASN A 492 -3.67 29.09 -34.79
C ASN A 492 -4.10 28.53 -36.16
N HIS A 493 -5.34 28.06 -36.26
CA HIS A 493 -5.89 27.50 -37.50
C HIS A 493 -7.32 28.00 -37.70
N GLU A 494 -7.57 28.61 -38.87
CA GLU A 494 -8.88 29.18 -39.25
C GLU A 494 -9.82 28.04 -39.67
N PHE A 495 -10.97 27.91 -39.00
CA PHE A 495 -11.95 26.88 -39.31
C PHE A 495 -13.11 27.52 -40.09
N VAL A 496 -13.22 27.20 -41.39
CA VAL A 496 -14.31 27.66 -42.25
C VAL A 496 -15.48 26.67 -42.16
N ASP A 497 -16.68 27.18 -41.94
CA ASP A 497 -17.91 26.40 -41.83
C ASP A 497 -18.33 25.79 -43.18
N GLU A 498 -18.72 24.51 -43.19
CA GLU A 498 -18.90 23.69 -44.39
C GLU A 498 -20.09 24.16 -45.26
N GLN A 499 -21.05 24.88 -44.65
CA GLN A 499 -22.15 25.55 -45.36
C GLN A 499 -21.68 26.74 -46.20
N THR A 500 -20.59 27.41 -45.82
CA THR A 500 -20.00 28.53 -46.59
C THR A 500 -19.18 28.01 -47.78
N PHE A 501 -18.58 26.83 -47.64
CA PHE A 501 -17.82 26.19 -48.71
C PHE A 501 -18.72 25.76 -49.89
N GLN A 502 -19.91 25.25 -49.58
CA GLN A 502 -20.87 24.83 -50.62
C GLN A 502 -21.49 26.03 -51.37
N ALA A 503 -21.70 27.15 -50.68
CA ALA A 503 -22.18 28.40 -51.30
C ALA A 503 -21.11 29.04 -52.21
N ASN A 504 -19.85 29.08 -51.76
CA ASN A 504 -18.73 29.61 -52.55
C ASN A 504 -18.41 28.75 -53.79
N CYS A 505 -18.63 27.43 -53.74
CA CYS A 505 -18.45 26.55 -54.90
C CYS A 505 -19.49 26.77 -56.01
N MET A 506 -20.69 27.26 -55.69
CA MET A 506 -21.69 27.61 -56.70
C MET A 506 -21.42 28.99 -57.34
N GLU A 507 -20.86 29.94 -56.58
CA GLU A 507 -20.59 31.30 -57.05
C GLU A 507 -19.38 31.39 -58.01
N VAL A 508 -18.42 30.47 -57.91
CA VAL A 508 -17.22 30.43 -58.79
C VAL A 508 -17.52 29.91 -60.20
N SER A 509 -18.69 29.31 -60.44
CA SER A 509 -19.03 28.73 -61.77
C SER A 509 -19.54 29.75 -62.80
N VAL A 510 -19.75 31.02 -62.43
CA VAL A 510 -20.35 32.04 -63.32
C VAL A 510 -19.40 33.18 -63.73
N MET A 511 -18.19 33.28 -63.17
CA MET A 511 -17.21 34.30 -63.59
C MET A 511 -16.08 33.69 -64.44
N ASN A 512 -16.29 33.75 -65.75
CA ASN A 512 -15.35 33.34 -66.79
C ASN A 512 -14.19 34.36 -66.92
N LYS A 513 -13.00 33.86 -67.30
CA LYS A 513 -11.91 34.53 -68.04
C LYS A 513 -11.03 35.57 -67.32
N SER A 514 -9.75 35.23 -67.12
CA SER A 514 -8.59 35.79 -67.87
C SER A 514 -7.25 35.59 -67.13
N GLY A 515 -6.16 35.41 -67.89
CA GLY A 515 -4.84 35.94 -67.53
C GLY A 515 -3.87 35.04 -66.74
N SER A 516 -2.87 34.56 -67.46
CA SER A 516 -1.67 33.83 -67.02
C SER A 516 -0.65 34.69 -66.24
N ARG A 517 0.17 34.06 -65.37
CA ARG A 517 1.65 33.92 -65.51
C ARG A 517 2.37 33.54 -64.19
N THR A 518 3.28 32.59 -64.35
CA THR A 518 4.38 32.16 -63.46
C THR A 518 5.50 33.23 -63.33
N SER A 519 6.25 33.26 -62.21
CA SER A 519 7.68 32.88 -62.15
C SER A 519 8.44 33.38 -60.90
N SER A 520 9.42 32.56 -60.55
CA SER A 520 10.48 32.54 -59.52
C SER A 520 11.60 33.61 -59.57
N VAL A 521 12.41 33.65 -58.49
CA VAL A 521 13.91 33.70 -58.40
C VAL A 521 14.48 34.73 -57.39
N SER A 522 15.58 34.29 -56.76
CA SER A 522 16.49 34.79 -55.73
C SER A 522 17.23 36.12 -55.95
N SER A 523 17.78 36.70 -54.87
CA SER A 523 19.24 36.99 -54.65
C SER A 523 19.53 37.94 -53.46
N SER A 524 20.62 37.66 -52.74
CA SER A 524 21.34 38.47 -51.71
C SER A 524 22.45 39.33 -52.39
N PRO A 525 23.49 39.96 -51.74
CA PRO A 525 23.90 40.13 -50.31
C PRO A 525 24.60 41.50 -49.91
N HIS A 526 25.21 41.53 -48.69
CA HIS A 526 26.27 42.41 -48.09
C HIS A 526 25.83 43.45 -47.03
N GLY A 527 26.49 43.71 -45.87
CA GLY A 527 27.72 43.22 -45.21
C GLY A 527 28.20 44.15 -44.05
N LEU A 528 29.18 43.67 -43.23
CA LEU A 528 30.12 44.32 -42.25
C LEU A 528 29.70 44.47 -40.75
N GLY A 529 30.52 44.21 -39.72
CA GLY A 529 31.92 43.70 -39.60
C GLY A 529 32.51 43.67 -38.16
N SER A 530 33.60 42.88 -37.99
CA SER A 530 34.81 42.98 -37.09
C SER A 530 34.70 42.87 -35.54
N CYS A 531 35.63 42.30 -34.72
CA CYS A 531 37.11 42.14 -34.73
C CYS A 531 37.66 40.93 -33.89
N CYS A 532 38.70 40.23 -34.44
CA CYS A 532 40.01 39.75 -33.89
C CYS A 532 40.19 39.15 -32.45
N SER A 533 41.10 38.20 -32.10
CA SER A 533 42.33 37.64 -32.73
C SER A 533 42.98 36.46 -31.94
N ARG A 534 43.55 35.46 -32.67
CA ARG A 534 44.89 34.77 -32.55
C ARG A 534 45.34 34.01 -31.25
N ARG A 535 46.20 32.96 -31.20
CA ARG A 535 46.90 31.99 -32.11
C ARG A 535 47.78 30.99 -31.28
N HIS A 536 47.90 29.70 -31.72
CA HIS A 536 49.10 28.79 -31.78
C HIS A 536 49.95 28.35 -30.53
N ARG A 537 50.67 27.20 -30.40
CA ARG A 537 50.91 25.89 -31.12
C ARG A 537 51.99 25.01 -30.37
N LYS A 538 52.04 23.68 -30.65
CA LYS A 538 53.15 22.64 -30.56
C LYS A 538 53.38 21.86 -29.23
N LYS A 539 53.95 20.64 -29.16
CA LYS A 539 54.01 19.32 -29.89
C LYS A 539 55.04 18.40 -29.15
N SER A 540 54.94 17.06 -29.34
CA SER A 540 55.95 15.95 -29.18
C SER A 540 56.04 15.21 -27.81
N SER A 541 56.27 13.88 -27.63
CA SER A 541 56.39 12.66 -28.48
C SER A 541 56.83 11.42 -27.64
N PHE A 542 56.34 10.19 -27.98
CA PHE A 542 56.88 8.79 -27.79
C PHE A 542 56.98 8.17 -26.36
N SER A 543 56.84 6.84 -26.07
CA SER A 543 57.04 5.56 -26.81
C SER A 543 56.22 4.35 -26.25
N LEU A 544 56.14 3.24 -27.03
CA LEU A 544 55.47 1.91 -26.82
C LEU A 544 56.49 0.81 -26.38
N PRO A 545 56.12 -0.45 -25.97
CA PRO A 545 55.62 -1.57 -26.83
C PRO A 545 54.62 -2.55 -26.12
N SER A 546 54.07 -3.68 -26.62
CA SER A 546 53.52 -4.23 -27.89
C SER A 546 53.40 -5.77 -27.73
N THR A 547 52.24 -6.39 -28.01
CA THR A 547 52.00 -7.69 -28.73
C THR A 547 50.48 -8.05 -28.72
N ASN A 548 49.70 -7.88 -29.81
CA ASN A 548 49.38 -8.78 -30.97
C ASN A 548 48.54 -10.05 -30.61
N ASN A 549 47.38 -10.40 -31.20
CA ASN A 549 46.91 -10.41 -32.61
C ASN A 549 45.36 -10.27 -32.80
N GLN A 550 44.93 -9.37 -33.71
CA GLN A 550 44.05 -9.48 -34.93
C GLN A 550 43.10 -10.70 -35.16
N GLU A 551 41.88 -10.64 -35.77
CA GLU A 551 41.40 -9.99 -37.02
C GLU A 551 39.85 -9.95 -37.22
N LEU A 552 39.38 -8.97 -38.06
CA LEU A 552 38.19 -8.84 -38.97
C LEU A 552 36.72 -9.06 -38.45
N SER A 553 35.71 -8.22 -38.74
CA SER A 553 35.28 -7.70 -40.07
C SER A 553 34.19 -6.58 -40.01
N THR A 554 34.31 -5.66 -40.97
CA THR A 554 33.36 -4.82 -41.73
C THR A 554 31.92 -4.57 -41.25
N ILE A 555 31.57 -3.30 -40.98
CA ILE A 555 30.20 -2.79 -40.79
C ILE A 555 29.69 -2.14 -42.08
N GLN A 556 28.57 -2.62 -42.61
CA GLN A 556 27.74 -1.96 -43.62
C GLN A 556 26.59 -1.17 -42.95
N ILE A 557 26.36 0.03 -43.47
CA ILE A 557 25.31 0.98 -43.10
C ILE A 557 23.98 0.53 -43.72
N ARG A 558 22.90 0.46 -42.93
CA ARG A 558 21.53 0.52 -43.44
C ARG A 558 20.60 1.22 -42.45
N GLU A 559 20.04 2.34 -42.92
CA GLU A 559 19.04 3.16 -42.24
C GLU A 559 17.72 2.39 -42.05
N ARG A 560 17.05 2.63 -40.91
CA ARG A 560 15.66 2.24 -40.64
C ARG A 560 14.83 3.50 -40.36
N PRO A 561 13.56 3.57 -40.82
CA PRO A 561 12.71 4.73 -40.61
C PRO A 561 12.13 4.75 -39.19
N VAL A 562 12.03 5.96 -38.63
CA VAL A 562 11.44 6.27 -37.33
C VAL A 562 9.92 6.36 -37.48
N ALA A 563 9.18 5.51 -36.77
CA ALA A 563 7.74 5.66 -36.57
C ALA A 563 7.49 6.30 -35.19
N ASN A 564 6.74 7.41 -35.22
CA ASN A 564 6.36 8.21 -34.06
C ASN A 564 5.37 7.47 -33.15
N SER A 565 5.69 7.32 -31.86
CA SER A 565 4.70 7.00 -30.83
C SER A 565 4.53 8.19 -29.88
N ARG A 566 3.30 8.70 -29.84
CA ARG A 566 2.87 9.82 -28.99
C ARG A 566 2.54 9.28 -27.59
N ALA A 567 3.45 9.46 -26.63
CA ALA A 567 3.12 9.49 -25.21
C ALA A 567 4.29 10.06 -24.39
N SER A 568 4.33 11.38 -24.22
CA SER A 568 4.92 12.02 -23.01
C SER A 568 4.77 13.54 -23.09
N LEU A 569 3.76 14.07 -22.42
CA LEU A 569 3.77 15.48 -22.01
C LEU A 569 4.14 15.54 -20.53
N ASN A 570 5.45 15.58 -20.28
CA ASN A 570 6.00 16.15 -19.07
C ASN A 570 6.17 17.66 -19.31
N ALA A 571 5.37 18.48 -18.65
CA ALA A 571 5.59 19.93 -18.65
C ALA A 571 6.72 20.26 -17.65
N LYS A 572 7.83 20.76 -18.18
CA LYS A 572 8.90 21.42 -17.41
C LYS A 572 8.58 22.91 -17.31
N LEU A 573 8.74 23.43 -16.10
CA LEU A 573 8.57 24.81 -15.68
C LEU A 573 9.87 25.60 -15.99
N ASP A 574 9.80 26.69 -16.76
CA ASP A 574 10.41 27.99 -16.39
C ASP A 574 10.22 29.12 -17.42
N GLU A 575 10.35 30.35 -16.91
CA GLU A 575 10.50 31.68 -17.53
C GLU A 575 9.26 32.60 -17.74
N THR A 576 8.94 33.32 -16.66
CA THR A 576 8.85 34.80 -16.47
C THR A 576 8.46 35.74 -17.63
N VAL A 577 7.47 36.63 -17.37
CA VAL A 577 7.47 38.13 -17.48
C VAL A 577 6.01 38.68 -17.32
N PRO A 578 5.78 39.93 -16.83
CA PRO A 578 4.79 40.24 -15.79
C PRO A 578 3.50 40.93 -16.29
N LEU A 579 2.45 40.88 -15.47
CA LEU A 579 1.27 41.75 -15.61
C LEU A 579 1.00 42.50 -14.31
N LYS A 580 0.76 43.81 -14.48
CA LYS A 580 0.68 44.87 -13.47
C LYS A 580 -0.80 45.23 -13.29
N CYS A 581 -1.30 45.10 -12.05
CA CYS A 581 -2.34 45.86 -11.31
C CYS A 581 -3.70 46.14 -12.02
N ASP A 582 -4.88 45.97 -11.42
CA ASP A 582 -5.36 46.57 -10.17
C ASP A 582 -6.51 45.74 -9.50
N GLU A 583 -6.51 45.78 -8.16
CA GLU A 583 -7.39 45.20 -7.12
C GLU A 583 -8.87 45.70 -7.13
N PRO A 584 -9.79 45.30 -6.21
CA PRO A 584 -9.67 44.37 -5.07
C PRO A 584 -10.79 43.29 -4.97
N TYR A 585 -10.61 42.25 -4.16
CA TYR A 585 -11.66 41.74 -3.23
C TYR A 585 -11.14 40.58 -2.34
N ILE A 586 -11.06 40.88 -1.04
CA ILE A 586 -11.24 40.03 0.17
C ILE A 586 -10.28 38.84 0.38
N THR A 587 -9.39 39.03 1.36
CA THR A 587 -8.58 38.02 2.04
C THR A 587 -9.29 37.45 3.28
N PRO A 588 -9.18 36.14 3.56
CA PRO A 588 -9.23 35.61 4.92
C PRO A 588 -7.80 35.35 5.42
N SER A 589 -7.47 35.99 6.54
CA SER A 589 -6.21 35.88 7.26
C SER A 589 -5.96 34.47 7.82
N MET A 590 -4.81 33.87 7.49
CA MET A 590 -4.21 32.79 8.29
C MET A 590 -3.22 33.41 9.29
N VAL A 591 -3.49 33.17 10.57
CA VAL A 591 -2.59 33.43 11.69
C VAL A 591 -1.44 32.43 11.65
N SER A 592 -0.20 32.92 11.50
CA SER A 592 1.01 32.14 11.75
C SER A 592 1.52 32.48 13.15
N LEU A 593 1.65 31.45 13.99
CA LEU A 593 2.20 31.55 15.34
C LEU A 593 3.72 31.44 15.25
N SER A 594 4.41 32.52 15.62
CA SER A 594 5.86 32.56 15.81
C SER A 594 6.25 31.82 17.09
N ALA A 595 7.24 30.94 17.02
CA ALA A 595 7.89 30.37 18.20
C ALA A 595 8.72 31.45 18.94
N PRO A 596 8.82 31.42 20.28
CA PRO A 596 9.40 32.52 21.04
C PRO A 596 10.94 32.53 20.99
N VAL A 597 11.45 33.75 20.87
CA VAL A 597 12.85 34.14 21.04
C VAL A 597 13.23 34.03 22.51
N VAL A 598 14.27 33.25 22.81
CA VAL A 598 14.90 33.22 24.13
C VAL A 598 15.91 34.36 24.19
N THR A 599 15.64 35.35 25.03
CA THR A 599 16.59 36.37 25.47
C THR A 599 17.38 35.82 26.66
N SER A 600 18.69 35.61 26.51
CA SER A 600 19.60 35.38 27.63
C SER A 600 20.50 36.60 27.81
N SER A 601 20.44 37.17 29.01
CA SER A 601 21.22 38.28 29.52
C SER A 601 22.69 37.92 29.74
N ASP A 602 23.55 38.92 29.54
CA ASP A 602 24.99 38.95 29.78
C ASP A 602 25.41 38.53 31.21
N GLY A 603 26.61 37.96 31.29
CA GLY A 603 27.35 37.68 32.53
C GLY A 603 28.75 37.17 32.22
N ASP A 604 29.74 38.05 32.40
CA ASP A 604 31.18 37.91 32.13
C ASP A 604 31.87 36.70 32.81
N GLY A 605 32.97 36.22 32.18
CA GLY A 605 33.90 35.30 32.86
C GLY A 605 34.93 34.56 31.99
N SER A 606 35.88 35.29 31.40
CA SER A 606 37.30 34.94 31.18
C SER A 606 37.77 33.57 30.61
N THR A 607 38.61 33.70 29.56
CA THR A 607 39.89 33.00 29.25
C THR A 607 39.95 31.74 28.36
N THR A 608 40.70 31.92 27.24
CA THR A 608 41.55 30.97 26.47
C THR A 608 40.86 29.82 25.73
N THR A 609 41.13 29.48 24.45
CA THR A 609 42.33 29.62 23.60
C THR A 609 41.91 29.43 22.13
N ALA A 610 42.62 30.11 21.22
CA ALA A 610 42.46 30.03 19.78
C ALA A 610 42.96 28.70 19.19
N TYR A 611 42.28 28.16 18.17
CA TYR A 611 42.93 27.52 17.02
C TYR A 611 42.05 27.66 15.76
N SER A 612 42.73 27.98 14.66
CA SER A 612 42.21 28.33 13.35
C SER A 612 42.33 27.15 12.37
N GLN A 613 41.56 27.23 11.28
CA GLN A 613 41.75 26.63 9.94
C GLN A 613 41.19 25.23 9.58
N SER A 614 40.02 25.30 8.90
CA SER A 614 39.79 24.96 7.46
C SER A 614 39.70 23.50 6.94
N ASN A 615 38.76 23.36 5.98
CA ASN A 615 38.58 22.34 4.91
C ASN A 615 37.69 21.11 5.25
N ILE A 616 36.39 21.11 4.91
CA ILE A 616 35.71 20.74 3.63
C ILE A 616 35.85 19.24 3.25
N VAL A 617 34.69 18.55 3.15
CA VAL A 617 34.23 17.58 2.10
C VAL A 617 33.56 16.28 2.65
N ARG A 618 32.22 16.22 2.43
CA ARG A 618 31.31 15.10 2.01
C ARG A 618 31.04 13.86 2.89
N VAL A 619 29.75 13.62 3.21
CA VAL A 619 28.77 12.65 2.60
C VAL A 619 29.00 11.21 3.06
N SER A 620 28.08 10.62 3.82
CA SER A 620 26.88 9.93 3.31
C SER A 620 26.13 9.23 4.43
N ALA A 621 24.83 9.10 4.23
CA ALA A 621 23.91 8.32 5.04
C ALA A 621 24.28 6.82 5.06
N LEU A 622 24.05 6.21 6.22
CA LEU A 622 23.56 4.84 6.37
C LEU A 622 22.53 4.84 7.49
#